data_AF-A0A1Y6EPC7-F1
#
_entry.id   AF-A0A1Y6EPC7-F1
#
_cell.length_a   1.000
_cell.length_b   1.000
_cell.length_c   1.000
_cell.angle_alpha   90.00
_cell.angle_beta   90.00
_cell.angle_gamma   90.00
#
_symmetry.space_group_name_H-M   'P 1'
#
loop_
_entity.id
_entity.type
_entity.pdbx_description
1 polymer ?
#
loop_
_entity_poly.entity_id
_entity_poly.type
_entity_poly.pdbx_seq_one_letter_code
_entity_poly.pdbx_strand_id
1 'polypeptide(L)'
;MSLSFLGRFTLFLVLALMSAWAGREYALPLANYLAEAQDSTARDTKISGRSLAYRVPSDRAITFAFSQPVDLAKILVHPAVGEADRAKAEGFVYGLRIRWLDAAGAELAAYDQFLQADAPDAVFVSGKNWRFFRTRPELIAEQDQIITESPAPAARLEIEIIDADPAIVGVDLRLYERQPFMGANATAAFERLSEQDKAWLAEANAFPADMLSRSEKFYLGLNAWKPVGPLGIAGRDYEGLVLYEAKLTASEKAAGGVQ
;
A
#
# COMPACT_ATOMS: atom_id res chain seq x y z
N MET A 1 21.32 -36.63 -51.17
CA MET A 1 20.32 -35.99 -50.28
C MET A 1 18.95 -36.36 -50.80
N SER A 2 18.05 -36.90 -49.96
CA SER A 2 16.70 -37.24 -50.41
C SER A 2 15.92 -35.95 -50.74
N LEU A 3 15.08 -35.99 -51.77
CA LEU A 3 14.19 -34.88 -52.16
C LEU A 3 13.35 -34.36 -50.97
N SER A 4 13.09 -35.23 -49.98
CA SER A 4 12.39 -34.90 -48.74
C SER A 4 13.18 -34.02 -47.77
N PHE A 5 14.52 -34.09 -47.78
CA PHE A 5 15.36 -33.26 -46.92
C PHE A 5 15.42 -31.82 -47.43
N LEU A 6 15.62 -31.65 -48.73
CA LEU A 6 15.68 -30.33 -49.35
C LEU A 6 14.36 -29.58 -49.20
N GLY A 7 13.21 -30.25 -49.39
CA GLY A 7 11.90 -29.63 -49.20
C GLY A 7 11.64 -29.18 -47.75
N ARG A 8 12.01 -30.00 -46.76
CA ARG A 8 11.89 -29.64 -45.33
C ARG A 8 12.80 -28.48 -44.95
N PHE A 9 14.03 -28.46 -45.48
CA PHE A 9 14.98 -27.39 -45.23
C PHE A 9 14.51 -26.06 -45.83
N THR A 10 13.99 -26.07 -47.06
CA THR A 10 13.41 -24.87 -47.69
C THR A 10 12.19 -24.36 -46.93
N LEU A 11 11.28 -25.25 -46.51
CA LEU A 11 10.12 -24.85 -45.71
C LEU A 11 10.55 -24.23 -44.37
N PHE A 12 11.55 -24.81 -43.70
CA PHE A 12 12.10 -24.26 -42.47
C PHE A 12 12.71 -22.86 -42.69
N LEU A 13 13.47 -22.67 -43.77
CA LEU A 13 14.03 -21.35 -44.11
C LEU A 13 12.95 -20.31 -44.37
N VAL A 14 11.89 -20.68 -45.10
CA VAL A 14 10.75 -19.78 -45.36
C VAL A 14 10.06 -19.41 -44.04
N LEU A 15 9.79 -20.38 -43.17
CA LEU A 15 9.19 -20.11 -41.85
C LEU A 15 10.10 -19.24 -40.98
N ALA A 16 11.40 -19.49 -40.95
CA ALA A 16 12.36 -18.70 -40.20
C ALA A 16 12.43 -17.25 -40.71
N LEU A 17 12.41 -17.05 -42.03
CA LEU A 17 12.37 -15.71 -42.65
C LEU A 17 11.06 -14.98 -42.34
N MET A 18 9.92 -15.67 -42.40
CA MET A 18 8.63 -15.07 -42.04
C MET A 18 8.58 -14.72 -40.55
N SER A 19 9.09 -15.57 -39.66
CA SER A 19 9.16 -15.29 -38.22
C SER A 19 10.11 -14.14 -37.91
N ALA A 20 11.25 -14.03 -38.60
CA ALA A 20 12.17 -12.91 -38.43
C ALA A 20 11.57 -11.59 -38.95
N TRP A 21 10.85 -11.64 -40.07
CA TRP A 21 10.15 -10.48 -40.61
C TRP A 21 9.00 -10.03 -39.71
N ALA A 22 8.16 -10.96 -39.25
CA ALA A 22 7.09 -10.68 -38.31
C ALA A 22 7.63 -10.20 -36.95
N GLY A 23 8.71 -10.81 -36.45
CA GLY A 23 9.39 -10.37 -35.24
C GLY A 23 9.88 -8.94 -35.37
N ARG A 24 10.53 -8.58 -36.47
CA ARG A 24 10.99 -7.19 -36.69
C ARG A 24 9.85 -6.18 -36.71
N GLU A 25 8.75 -6.52 -37.38
CA GLU A 25 7.67 -5.56 -37.63
C GLU A 25 6.67 -5.45 -36.49
N TYR A 26 6.49 -6.53 -35.73
CA TYR A 26 5.55 -6.58 -34.63
C TYR A 26 6.20 -6.56 -33.24
N ALA A 27 7.52 -6.75 -33.08
CA ALA A 27 8.13 -6.72 -31.74
C ALA A 27 7.98 -5.37 -31.05
N LEU A 28 8.20 -4.25 -31.75
CA LEU A 28 8.05 -2.91 -31.18
C LEU A 28 6.57 -2.60 -30.83
N PRO A 29 5.60 -2.79 -31.75
CA PRO A 29 4.18 -2.66 -31.41
C PRO A 29 3.72 -3.59 -30.29
N LEU A 30 4.21 -4.83 -30.25
CA LEU A 30 3.85 -5.80 -29.20
C LEU A 30 4.47 -5.43 -27.87
N ALA A 31 5.73 -4.99 -27.84
CA ALA A 31 6.38 -4.49 -26.63
C ALA A 31 5.69 -3.23 -26.11
N ASN A 32 5.33 -2.30 -27.01
CA ASN A 32 4.55 -1.11 -26.67
C ASN A 32 3.16 -1.48 -26.18
N TYR A 33 2.47 -2.43 -26.81
CA TYR A 33 1.17 -2.92 -26.36
C TYR A 33 1.25 -3.61 -24.99
N LEU A 34 2.30 -4.39 -24.73
CA LEU A 34 2.52 -5.02 -23.42
C LEU A 34 2.85 -3.99 -22.35
N ALA A 35 3.68 -2.99 -22.66
CA ALA A 35 3.99 -1.88 -21.75
C ALA A 35 2.74 -1.01 -21.49
N GLU A 36 1.96 -0.74 -22.53
CA GLU A 36 0.73 0.04 -22.46
C GLU A 36 -0.39 -0.75 -21.77
N ALA A 37 -0.47 -2.07 -21.92
CA ALA A 37 -1.39 -2.92 -21.16
C ALA A 37 -0.99 -2.96 -19.67
N GLN A 38 0.30 -2.93 -19.33
CA GLN A 38 0.77 -2.80 -17.95
C GLN A 38 0.41 -1.43 -17.35
N ASP A 39 0.59 -0.33 -18.10
CA ASP A 39 0.22 1.03 -17.67
C ASP A 39 -1.31 1.24 -17.66
N SER A 40 -2.06 0.66 -18.62
CA SER A 40 -3.52 0.75 -18.66
C SER A 40 -4.17 -0.08 -17.56
N THR A 41 -3.59 -1.22 -17.17
CA THR A 41 -4.05 -1.94 -15.97
C THR A 41 -3.99 -1.01 -14.76
N ALA A 42 -2.98 -0.15 -14.64
CA ALA A 42 -2.92 0.78 -13.53
C ALA A 42 -3.97 1.92 -13.61
N ARG A 43 -4.36 2.37 -14.80
CA ARG A 43 -5.27 3.50 -15.00
C ARG A 43 -6.75 3.12 -15.12
N ASP A 44 -7.04 1.95 -15.68
CA ASP A 44 -8.38 1.44 -15.96
C ASP A 44 -8.90 0.47 -14.88
N THR A 45 -8.08 0.09 -13.88
CA THR A 45 -8.58 -0.74 -12.78
C THR A 45 -9.68 -0.01 -12.02
N LYS A 46 -10.78 -0.71 -11.77
CA LYS A 46 -11.91 -0.22 -10.98
C LYS A 46 -11.42 0.15 -9.59
N ILE A 47 -11.32 1.46 -9.31
CA ILE A 47 -10.94 1.97 -7.99
C ILE A 47 -11.89 1.37 -6.94
N SER A 48 -11.34 0.63 -5.99
CA SER A 48 -12.08 0.09 -4.86
C SER A 48 -12.05 1.01 -3.64
N GLY A 49 -11.06 1.91 -3.56
CA GLY A 49 -10.92 2.84 -2.44
C GLY A 49 -10.00 4.03 -2.72
N ARG A 50 -10.10 5.05 -1.87
CA ARG A 50 -9.16 6.16 -1.81
C ARG A 50 -8.80 6.47 -0.37
N SER A 51 -7.57 6.89 -0.13
CA SER A 51 -7.09 7.30 1.17
C SER A 51 -6.13 8.46 1.09
N LEU A 52 -6.06 9.25 2.16
CA LEU A 52 -5.06 10.30 2.33
C LEU A 52 -3.87 9.71 3.09
N ALA A 53 -2.67 9.95 2.60
CA ALA A 53 -1.38 9.66 3.23
C ALA A 53 -0.53 10.92 3.26
N TYR A 54 0.53 10.92 4.07
CA TYR A 54 1.40 12.06 4.27
C TYR A 54 2.85 11.66 4.03
N ARG A 55 3.54 12.38 3.15
CA ARG A 55 4.96 12.15 2.85
C ARG A 55 5.79 12.59 4.05
N VAL A 56 6.63 11.70 4.55
CA VAL A 56 7.64 12.03 5.56
C VAL A 56 8.74 12.83 4.87
N PRO A 57 9.05 14.06 5.33
CA PRO A 57 10.17 14.81 4.81
C PRO A 57 11.50 14.06 5.04
N SER A 58 12.45 14.20 4.13
CA SER A 58 13.76 13.55 4.25
C SER A 58 14.70 14.26 5.23
N ASP A 59 14.39 15.49 5.64
CA ASP A 59 15.27 16.37 6.42
C ASP A 59 14.74 16.69 7.82
N ARG A 60 13.52 16.24 8.15
CA ARG A 60 12.88 16.51 9.44
C ARG A 60 11.78 15.50 9.75
N ALA A 61 11.46 15.39 11.04
CA ALA A 61 10.32 14.61 11.49
C ALA A 61 8.99 15.25 11.06
N ILE A 62 8.02 14.40 10.74
CA ILE A 62 6.61 14.76 10.66
C ILE A 62 5.97 14.54 12.04
N THR A 63 5.29 15.56 12.55
CA THR A 63 4.63 15.52 13.86
C THR A 63 3.13 15.31 13.71
N PHE A 64 2.54 14.47 14.54
CA PHE A 64 1.11 14.26 14.66
C PHE A 64 0.64 14.62 16.06
N ALA A 65 -0.53 15.24 16.17
CA ALA A 65 -1.18 15.53 17.44
C ALA A 65 -2.44 14.68 17.59
N PHE A 66 -2.51 13.93 18.69
CA PHE A 66 -3.68 13.12 19.01
C PHE A 66 -4.81 13.99 19.55
N SER A 67 -6.05 13.54 19.40
CA SER A 67 -7.22 14.28 19.92
C SER A 67 -7.31 14.26 21.45
N GLN A 68 -6.67 13.26 22.05
CA GLN A 68 -6.47 13.06 23.48
C GLN A 68 -5.16 12.29 23.67
N PRO A 69 -4.53 12.32 24.85
CA PRO A 69 -3.36 11.48 25.10
C PRO A 69 -3.65 9.99 24.89
N VAL A 70 -2.79 9.27 24.17
CA VAL A 70 -2.93 7.84 23.85
C VAL A 70 -1.69 7.05 24.22
N ASP A 71 -1.87 5.78 24.52
CA ASP A 71 -0.82 4.80 24.78
C ASP A 71 -0.55 3.89 23.56
N LEU A 72 -1.43 3.90 22.57
CA LEU A 72 -1.36 3.00 21.40
C LEU A 72 -1.68 3.75 20.11
N ALA A 73 -0.84 3.58 19.10
CA ALA A 73 -1.07 4.08 17.74
C ALA A 73 -0.79 3.02 16.68
N LYS A 74 -1.47 3.17 15.54
CA LYS A 74 -1.23 2.35 14.35
C LYS A 74 -0.73 3.23 13.23
N ILE A 75 0.35 2.82 12.59
CA ILE A 75 0.98 3.50 11.46
C ILE A 75 0.88 2.57 10.26
N LEU A 76 0.28 3.04 9.16
CA LEU A 76 0.41 2.38 7.86
C LEU A 76 1.47 3.11 7.07
N VAL A 77 2.42 2.37 6.50
CA VAL A 77 3.56 2.94 5.78
C VAL A 77 3.57 2.43 4.35
N HIS A 78 3.90 3.32 3.43
CA HIS A 78 3.86 3.13 2.00
C HIS A 78 5.16 3.70 1.39
N PRO A 79 6.23 2.91 1.32
CA PRO A 79 7.43 3.32 0.59
C PRO A 79 7.10 3.47 -0.90
N ALA A 80 7.54 4.59 -1.47
CA ALA A 80 7.40 4.94 -2.88
C ALA A 80 8.75 4.79 -3.58
N VAL A 81 8.75 4.16 -4.74
CA VAL A 81 9.96 3.82 -5.53
C VAL A 81 9.83 4.31 -6.97
N GLY A 82 10.96 4.43 -7.66
CA GLY A 82 10.99 4.77 -9.08
C GLY A 82 10.53 3.61 -9.97
N GLU A 83 10.03 3.94 -11.17
CA GLU A 83 9.62 2.95 -12.18
C GLU A 83 10.74 1.96 -12.54
N ALA A 84 12.00 2.41 -12.52
CA ALA A 84 13.15 1.57 -12.86
C ALA A 84 13.37 0.41 -11.86
N ASP A 85 12.90 0.57 -10.62
CA ASP A 85 13.13 -0.39 -9.54
C ASP A 85 11.89 -1.26 -9.25
N ARG A 86 10.83 -1.14 -10.06
CA ARG A 86 9.52 -1.82 -9.85
C ARG A 86 9.59 -3.34 -9.69
N ALA A 87 10.63 -3.97 -10.22
CA ALA A 87 10.85 -5.42 -10.27
C ALA A 87 12.04 -5.89 -9.41
N LYS A 88 12.53 -5.06 -8.49
CA LYS A 88 13.66 -5.39 -7.61
C LYS A 88 13.35 -6.64 -6.77
N ALA A 89 14.11 -7.72 -6.99
CA ALA A 89 13.76 -9.04 -6.48
C ALA A 89 13.85 -9.15 -4.95
N GLU A 90 14.78 -8.44 -4.34
CA GLU A 90 15.00 -8.38 -2.90
C GLU A 90 14.02 -7.45 -2.15
N GLY A 91 13.21 -6.67 -2.88
CA GLY A 91 12.38 -5.62 -2.31
C GLY A 91 13.20 -4.43 -1.83
N PHE A 92 12.67 -3.73 -0.82
CA PHE A 92 13.22 -2.47 -0.34
C PHE A 92 13.28 -2.46 1.18
N VAL A 93 14.40 -1.96 1.74
CA VAL A 93 14.59 -1.83 3.19
C VAL A 93 14.63 -0.35 3.57
N TYR A 94 14.00 -0.01 4.68
CA TYR A 94 14.01 1.34 5.22
C TYR A 94 13.80 1.35 6.74
N GLY A 95 14.20 2.43 7.37
CA GLY A 95 14.15 2.65 8.82
C GLY A 95 13.39 3.91 9.15
N LEU A 96 12.52 3.81 10.16
CA LEU A 96 11.79 4.93 10.74
C LEU A 96 12.19 5.10 12.21
N ARG A 97 12.45 6.34 12.63
CA ARG A 97 12.53 6.70 14.05
C ARG A 97 11.19 7.20 14.52
N ILE A 98 10.67 6.57 15.56
CA ILE A 98 9.38 6.90 16.17
C ILE A 98 9.64 7.50 17.55
N ARG A 99 9.16 8.72 17.78
CA ARG A 99 9.29 9.44 19.05
C ARG A 99 7.93 9.78 19.62
N TRP A 100 7.69 9.36 20.85
CA TRP A 100 6.50 9.66 21.63
C TRP A 100 6.75 10.88 22.50
N LEU A 101 5.82 11.84 22.47
CA LEU A 101 5.94 13.09 23.20
C LEU A 101 4.70 13.32 24.07
N ASP A 102 4.91 13.87 25.27
CA ASP A 102 3.83 14.32 26.13
C ASP A 102 3.22 15.66 25.65
N ALA A 103 2.27 16.20 26.42
CA ALA A 103 1.61 17.47 26.10
C ALA A 103 2.55 18.69 26.18
N ALA A 104 3.60 18.61 27.00
CA ALA A 104 4.62 19.65 27.13
C ALA A 104 5.70 19.56 26.04
N GLY A 105 5.72 18.46 25.28
CA GLY A 105 6.73 18.17 24.26
C GLY A 105 7.97 17.46 24.81
N ALA A 106 7.91 16.92 26.02
CA ALA A 106 8.97 16.08 26.55
C ALA A 106 8.89 14.67 25.93
N GLU A 107 10.06 14.08 25.65
CA GLU A 107 10.16 12.73 25.11
C GLU A 107 9.81 11.70 26.17
N LEU A 108 8.82 10.86 25.83
CA LEU A 108 8.40 9.72 26.64
C LEU A 108 9.15 8.44 26.24
N ALA A 109 9.36 8.26 24.93
CA ALA A 109 10.12 7.16 24.36
C ALA A 109 10.57 7.49 22.93
N ALA A 110 11.68 6.90 22.51
CA ALA A 110 12.18 6.95 21.15
C ALA A 110 12.77 5.58 20.78
N TYR A 111 12.48 5.09 19.58
CA TYR A 111 13.09 3.87 19.06
C TYR A 111 13.05 3.84 17.54
N ASP A 112 13.91 2.99 16.97
CA ASP A 112 14.09 2.82 15.54
C ASP A 112 13.42 1.52 15.08
N GLN A 113 12.63 1.60 14.01
CA GLN A 113 11.93 0.48 13.41
C GLN A 113 12.40 0.31 11.96
N PHE A 114 13.03 -0.82 11.67
CA PHE A 114 13.40 -1.21 10.32
C PHE A 114 12.34 -2.12 9.71
N LEU A 115 12.06 -1.91 8.43
CA LEU A 115 11.01 -2.57 7.67
C LEU A 115 11.55 -3.01 6.31
N GLN A 116 10.87 -3.98 5.70
CA GLN A 116 11.14 -4.47 4.37
C GLN A 116 9.83 -4.58 3.60
N ALA A 117 9.78 -3.94 2.44
CA ALA A 117 8.61 -3.96 1.55
C ALA A 117 8.91 -4.73 0.27
N ASP A 118 8.00 -5.60 -0.14
CA ASP A 118 8.05 -6.25 -1.45
C ASP A 118 7.95 -5.23 -2.59
N ALA A 119 8.60 -5.52 -3.72
CA ALA A 119 8.56 -4.64 -4.88
C ALA A 119 7.16 -4.56 -5.53
N PRO A 120 6.83 -3.44 -6.20
CA PRO A 120 5.52 -3.26 -6.82
C PRO A 120 5.05 -4.46 -7.66
N ASP A 121 5.91 -5.01 -8.54
CA ASP A 121 5.55 -6.15 -9.39
C ASP A 121 5.21 -7.42 -8.59
N ALA A 122 5.90 -7.67 -7.48
CA ALA A 122 5.56 -8.78 -6.59
C ALA A 122 4.19 -8.58 -5.93
N VAL A 123 3.87 -7.34 -5.51
CA VAL A 123 2.56 -6.99 -4.95
C VAL A 123 1.46 -7.18 -6.00
N PHE A 124 1.68 -6.72 -7.23
CA PHE A 124 0.73 -6.88 -8.34
C PHE A 124 0.40 -8.36 -8.59
N VAL A 125 1.42 -9.22 -8.68
CA VAL A 125 1.25 -10.65 -8.95
C VAL A 125 0.59 -11.37 -7.76
N SER A 126 0.86 -10.96 -6.53
CA SER A 126 0.29 -11.58 -5.32
C SER A 126 -1.24 -11.47 -5.24
N GLY A 127 -1.83 -10.51 -5.97
CA GLY A 127 -3.25 -10.21 -5.89
C GLY A 127 -3.69 -9.64 -4.54
N LYS A 128 -2.73 -9.12 -3.74
CA LYS A 128 -2.98 -8.21 -2.61
C LYS A 128 -3.61 -6.91 -3.12
N ASN A 129 -4.19 -6.13 -2.22
CA ASN A 129 -4.67 -4.79 -2.59
C ASN A 129 -3.46 -3.92 -2.94
N TRP A 130 -3.36 -3.52 -4.20
CA TRP A 130 -2.29 -2.66 -4.66
C TRP A 130 -2.74 -1.20 -4.57
N ARG A 131 -1.79 -0.33 -4.23
CA ARG A 131 -2.02 1.10 -4.02
C ARG A 131 -1.16 1.88 -4.99
N PHE A 132 -1.64 3.05 -5.39
CA PHE A 132 -0.94 3.86 -6.39
C PHE A 132 -1.31 5.33 -6.33
N PHE A 133 -0.43 6.15 -6.91
CA PHE A 133 -0.71 7.54 -7.23
C PHE A 133 -1.30 7.65 -8.64
N ARG A 134 -2.24 8.57 -8.82
CA ARG A 134 -2.73 8.92 -10.17
C ARG A 134 -1.95 10.02 -10.85
N THR A 135 -1.35 10.90 -10.07
CA THR A 135 -0.75 12.15 -10.53
C THR A 135 0.76 12.19 -10.31
N ARG A 136 1.37 11.06 -9.94
CA ARG A 136 2.81 10.94 -9.70
C ARG A 136 3.35 9.74 -10.48
N PRO A 137 4.61 9.80 -10.93
CA PRO A 137 5.27 8.70 -11.63
C PRO A 137 5.82 7.62 -10.68
N GLU A 138 5.77 7.86 -9.38
CA GLU A 138 6.28 6.96 -8.36
C GLU A 138 5.31 5.78 -8.17
N LEU A 139 5.86 4.59 -7.90
CA LEU A 139 5.09 3.40 -7.58
C LEU A 139 5.13 3.14 -6.08
N ILE A 140 4.03 2.66 -5.52
CA ILE A 140 3.98 2.23 -4.12
C ILE A 140 4.41 0.77 -4.06
N ALA A 141 5.44 0.49 -3.25
CA ALA A 141 5.81 -0.87 -2.90
C ALA A 141 4.81 -1.44 -1.86
N GLU A 142 5.12 -2.56 -1.23
CA GLU A 142 4.22 -3.13 -0.23
C GLU A 142 3.88 -2.15 0.92
N GLN A 143 2.64 -2.20 1.40
CA GLN A 143 2.22 -1.45 2.59
C GLN A 143 2.62 -2.23 3.85
N ASP A 144 3.40 -1.59 4.70
CA ASP A 144 3.71 -2.08 6.04
C ASP A 144 2.74 -1.53 7.09
N GLN A 145 2.59 -2.27 8.20
CA GLN A 145 1.82 -1.85 9.36
C GLN A 145 2.67 -1.94 10.63
N ILE A 146 2.70 -0.85 11.38
CA ILE A 146 3.31 -0.78 12.70
C ILE A 146 2.19 -0.53 13.72
N ILE A 147 2.15 -1.34 14.78
CA ILE A 147 1.40 -1.02 16.00
C ILE A 147 2.45 -0.68 17.05
N THR A 148 2.33 0.50 17.63
CA THR A 148 3.30 1.05 18.58
C THR A 148 2.62 1.46 19.87
N GLU A 149 3.35 1.25 20.97
CA GLU A 149 2.94 1.58 22.32
C GLU A 149 3.85 2.66 22.91
N SER A 150 3.25 3.59 23.64
CA SER A 150 3.93 4.59 24.46
C SER A 150 3.96 4.14 25.91
N PRO A 151 5.06 4.33 26.66
CA PRO A 151 5.14 3.95 28.08
C PRO A 151 4.22 4.78 28.99
N ALA A 152 3.75 5.93 28.52
CA ALA A 152 2.78 6.79 29.19
C ALA A 152 1.87 7.45 28.14
N PRO A 153 0.69 7.99 28.52
CA PRO A 153 -0.20 8.66 27.58
C PRO A 153 0.50 9.82 26.85
N ALA A 154 0.73 9.66 25.55
CA ALA A 154 1.41 10.60 24.69
C ALA A 154 0.41 11.50 23.97
N ALA A 155 0.72 12.80 23.89
CA ALA A 155 -0.11 13.76 23.18
C ALA A 155 0.29 13.90 21.70
N ARG A 156 1.55 13.56 21.37
CA ARG A 156 2.08 13.65 20.01
C ARG A 156 2.98 12.47 19.66
N LEU A 157 3.11 12.25 18.36
CA LEU A 157 4.02 11.27 17.78
C LEU A 157 4.81 11.93 16.65
N GLU A 158 6.13 11.79 16.68
CA GLU A 158 7.03 12.24 15.63
C GLU A 158 7.63 11.05 14.90
N ILE A 159 7.66 11.13 13.56
CA ILE A 159 8.20 10.09 12.70
C ILE A 159 9.22 10.71 11.74
N GLU A 160 10.40 10.11 11.65
CA GLU A 160 11.51 10.53 10.79
C GLU A 160 12.06 9.32 10.03
N ILE A 161 12.51 9.53 8.79
CA ILE A 161 13.24 8.49 8.04
C ILE A 161 14.71 8.55 8.47
N ILE A 162 15.26 7.43 8.95
CA ILE A 162 16.65 7.36 9.41
C ILE A 162 17.58 6.66 8.41
N ASP A 163 17.04 5.71 7.65
CA ASP A 163 17.76 4.97 6.63
C ASP A 163 16.75 4.53 5.57
N ALA A 164 17.16 4.47 4.32
CA ALA A 164 16.31 4.02 3.23
C ALA A 164 17.17 3.57 2.05
N ASP A 165 16.72 2.48 1.41
CA ASP A 165 17.25 2.08 0.12
C ASP A 165 17.27 3.27 -0.85
N PRO A 166 18.36 3.52 -1.60
CA PRO A 166 18.44 4.64 -2.55
C PRO A 166 17.34 4.67 -3.61
N ALA A 167 16.70 3.53 -3.89
CA ALA A 167 15.57 3.43 -4.80
C ALA A 167 14.25 3.98 -4.21
N ILE A 168 14.16 4.13 -2.89
CA ILE A 168 13.02 4.74 -2.21
C ILE A 168 13.10 6.27 -2.39
N VAL A 169 12.19 6.80 -3.19
CA VAL A 169 12.06 8.23 -3.48
C VAL A 169 11.17 8.95 -2.45
N GLY A 170 10.48 8.20 -1.60
CA GLY A 170 9.97 8.70 -0.34
C GLY A 170 9.11 7.70 0.41
N VAL A 171 8.73 8.07 1.63
CA VAL A 171 7.90 7.23 2.50
C VAL A 171 6.64 7.98 2.85
N ASP A 172 5.50 7.41 2.50
CA ASP A 172 4.19 7.96 2.82
C ASP A 172 3.55 7.18 3.95
N LEU A 173 2.90 7.88 4.88
CA LEU A 173 2.29 7.21 6.02
C LEU A 173 0.92 7.73 6.40
N ARG A 174 0.21 6.90 7.16
CA ARG A 174 -1.10 7.19 7.73
C ARG A 174 -1.04 6.83 9.19
N LEU A 175 -1.24 7.81 10.05
CA LEU A 175 -1.33 7.59 11.49
C LEU A 175 -2.79 7.39 11.91
N TYR A 176 -3.00 6.48 12.84
CA TYR A 176 -4.27 6.25 13.47
C TYR A 176 -4.14 6.22 14.99
N GLU A 177 -5.05 6.91 15.66
CA GLU A 177 -5.30 6.76 17.09
C GLU A 177 -6.39 5.72 17.31
N ARG A 178 -6.26 4.93 18.38
CA ARG A 178 -7.36 4.09 18.83
C ARG A 178 -8.44 5.00 19.40
N GLN A 179 -9.70 4.80 19.00
CA GLN A 179 -10.79 5.58 19.57
C GLN A 179 -10.87 5.33 21.09
N PRO A 180 -11.15 6.38 21.91
CA PRO A 180 -11.38 6.20 23.33
C PRO A 180 -12.39 5.11 23.60
N PHE A 181 -12.12 4.32 24.63
CA PHE A 181 -13.02 3.30 25.14
C PHE A 181 -14.45 3.84 25.33
N MET A 182 -15.37 3.41 24.47
CA MET A 182 -16.79 3.81 24.56
C MET A 182 -17.58 3.05 25.64
N GLY A 183 -16.92 2.25 26.48
CA GLY A 183 -17.55 1.54 27.59
C GLY A 183 -18.78 0.72 27.18
N ALA A 184 -19.83 0.78 28.00
CA ALA A 184 -21.10 0.09 27.79
C ALA A 184 -21.78 0.43 26.44
N ASN A 185 -21.34 1.50 25.76
CA ASN A 185 -21.90 1.95 24.50
C ASN A 185 -21.16 1.43 23.27
N ALA A 186 -20.10 0.62 23.39
CA ALA A 186 -19.35 0.13 22.22
C ALA A 186 -20.24 -0.67 21.24
N THR A 187 -21.17 -1.48 21.74
CA THR A 187 -22.19 -2.13 20.89
C THR A 187 -23.09 -1.11 20.20
N ALA A 188 -23.56 -0.08 20.93
CA ALA A 188 -24.40 0.98 20.34
C ALA A 188 -23.62 1.82 19.31
N ALA A 189 -22.32 2.01 19.50
CA ALA A 189 -21.44 2.66 18.54
C ALA A 189 -21.36 1.83 17.24
N PHE A 190 -21.15 0.51 17.36
CA PHE A 190 -21.18 -0.40 16.21
C PHE A 190 -22.53 -0.36 15.48
N GLU A 191 -23.65 -0.37 16.21
CA GLU A 191 -24.99 -0.36 15.59
C GLU A 191 -25.32 0.95 14.84
N ARG A 192 -24.66 2.07 15.21
CA ARG A 192 -24.80 3.38 14.54
C ARG A 192 -23.93 3.54 13.30
N LEU A 193 -22.99 2.63 13.06
CA LEU A 193 -22.17 2.64 11.85
C LEU A 193 -23.06 2.42 10.61
N SER A 194 -22.59 2.89 9.46
CA SER A 194 -23.25 2.56 8.20
C SER A 194 -23.14 1.05 7.93
N GLU A 195 -24.04 0.48 7.14
CA GLU A 195 -23.98 -0.94 6.76
C GLU A 195 -22.66 -1.29 6.06
N GLN A 196 -22.08 -0.34 5.32
CA GLN A 196 -20.78 -0.50 4.69
C GLN A 196 -19.65 -0.60 5.72
N ASP A 197 -19.64 0.27 6.74
CA ASP A 197 -18.63 0.25 7.80
C ASP A 197 -18.75 -0.99 8.69
N LYS A 198 -20.00 -1.42 8.98
CA LYS A 198 -20.27 -2.67 9.69
C LYS A 198 -19.72 -3.87 8.92
N ALA A 199 -19.98 -3.94 7.62
CA ALA A 199 -19.46 -5.01 6.76
C ALA A 199 -17.93 -5.00 6.70
N TRP A 200 -17.31 -3.82 6.62
CA TRP A 200 -15.86 -3.68 6.60
C TRP A 200 -15.21 -4.13 7.92
N LEU A 201 -15.75 -3.72 9.08
CA LEU A 201 -15.27 -4.19 10.38
C LEU A 201 -15.48 -5.70 10.57
N ALA A 202 -16.55 -6.25 9.98
CA ALA A 202 -16.85 -7.67 10.03
C ALA A 202 -16.01 -8.50 9.04
N GLU A 203 -15.33 -7.90 8.05
CA GLU A 203 -14.59 -8.61 6.98
C GLU A 203 -13.54 -9.59 7.53
N ALA A 204 -12.97 -9.31 8.70
CA ALA A 204 -11.99 -10.17 9.37
C ALA A 204 -12.62 -11.32 10.19
N ASN A 205 -13.94 -11.38 10.32
CA ASN A 205 -14.65 -12.43 11.06
C ASN A 205 -15.20 -13.49 10.10
N ALA A 206 -15.47 -14.68 10.64
CA ALA A 206 -16.07 -15.77 9.86
C ALA A 206 -17.52 -15.48 9.43
N PHE A 207 -18.19 -14.55 10.11
CA PHE A 207 -19.61 -14.24 9.91
C PHE A 207 -19.83 -12.79 9.46
N PRO A 208 -20.87 -12.54 8.65
CA PRO A 208 -21.27 -11.19 8.27
C PRO A 208 -21.76 -10.38 9.49
N ALA A 209 -21.77 -9.06 9.36
CA ALA A 209 -21.97 -8.14 10.48
C ALA A 209 -23.30 -8.32 11.25
N ASP A 210 -24.35 -8.78 10.56
CA ASP A 210 -25.67 -9.05 11.11
C ASP A 210 -25.71 -10.35 11.95
N MET A 211 -24.80 -11.29 11.69
CA MET A 211 -24.68 -12.58 12.39
C MET A 211 -23.69 -12.55 13.56
N LEU A 212 -22.96 -11.44 13.75
CA LEU A 212 -22.03 -11.31 14.87
C LEU A 212 -22.77 -11.26 16.20
N SER A 213 -22.24 -11.97 17.19
CA SER A 213 -22.69 -11.91 18.56
C SER A 213 -22.51 -10.51 19.15
N ARG A 214 -23.26 -10.20 20.21
CA ARG A 214 -23.14 -8.92 20.91
C ARG A 214 -21.71 -8.67 21.44
N SER A 215 -21.02 -9.72 21.87
CA SER A 215 -19.61 -9.67 22.30
C SER A 215 -18.67 -9.36 21.13
N GLU A 216 -18.84 -9.98 19.97
CA GLU A 216 -18.02 -9.70 18.79
C GLU A 216 -18.24 -8.26 18.31
N LYS A 217 -19.50 -7.82 18.19
CA LYS A 217 -19.85 -6.43 17.88
C LYS A 217 -19.24 -5.45 18.87
N PHE A 218 -19.25 -5.79 20.16
CA PHE A 218 -18.61 -5.00 21.22
C PHE A 218 -17.09 -4.88 20.99
N TYR A 219 -16.38 -5.97 20.73
CA TYR A 219 -14.94 -5.94 20.47
C TYR A 219 -14.57 -5.22 19.16
N LEU A 220 -15.40 -5.33 18.12
CA LEU A 220 -15.22 -4.56 16.89
C LEU A 220 -15.38 -3.05 17.13
N GLY A 221 -16.40 -2.65 17.89
CA GLY A 221 -16.59 -1.26 18.30
C GLY A 221 -15.45 -0.72 19.19
N LEU A 222 -14.83 -1.58 20.01
CA LEU A 222 -13.72 -1.22 20.90
C LEU A 222 -12.37 -1.00 20.20
N ASN A 223 -12.19 -1.60 19.02
CA ASN A 223 -10.92 -1.58 18.29
C ASN A 223 -10.98 -0.68 17.06
N ALA A 224 -11.90 0.29 17.06
CA ALA A 224 -12.01 1.28 16.00
C ALA A 224 -10.79 2.20 15.97
N TRP A 225 -10.22 2.38 14.79
CA TRP A 225 -9.08 3.25 14.52
C TRP A 225 -9.57 4.52 13.84
N LYS A 226 -9.14 5.68 14.32
CA LYS A 226 -9.45 6.98 13.73
C LYS A 226 -8.19 7.58 13.10
N PRO A 227 -8.24 8.05 11.85
CA PRO A 227 -7.07 8.66 11.22
C PRO A 227 -6.72 9.98 11.89
N VAL A 228 -5.42 10.25 11.99
CA VAL A 228 -4.83 11.45 12.56
C VAL A 228 -4.04 12.17 11.48
N GLY A 229 -4.27 13.47 11.33
CA GLY A 229 -3.50 14.32 10.42
C GLY A 229 -2.25 14.90 11.09
N PRO A 230 -1.22 15.25 10.31
CA PRO A 230 -0.03 15.89 10.84
C PRO A 230 -0.33 17.30 11.34
N LEU A 231 0.47 17.76 12.28
CA LEU A 231 0.47 19.12 12.78
C LEU A 231 1.09 20.06 11.73
N GLY A 232 0.51 21.25 11.55
CA GLY A 232 1.05 22.29 10.68
C GLY A 232 0.14 22.64 9.51
N ILE A 233 0.71 23.21 8.45
CA ILE A 233 0.03 23.66 7.24
C ILE A 233 0.46 22.81 6.04
N ALA A 234 -0.52 22.25 5.31
CA ALA A 234 -0.28 21.52 4.08
C ALA A 234 0.52 22.36 3.05
N GLY A 235 1.49 21.75 2.40
CA GLY A 235 2.39 22.39 1.44
C GLY A 235 3.54 23.19 2.07
N ARG A 236 3.54 23.38 3.41
CA ARG A 236 4.65 24.01 4.14
C ARG A 236 5.29 23.06 5.14
N ASP A 237 4.48 22.49 6.01
CA ASP A 237 4.93 21.65 7.13
C ASP A 237 4.82 20.16 6.77
N TYR A 238 3.84 19.80 5.93
CA TYR A 238 3.63 18.44 5.43
C TYR A 238 3.08 18.44 3.99
N GLU A 239 3.29 17.33 3.28
CA GLU A 239 2.68 17.07 1.97
C GLU A 239 1.63 15.95 2.11
N GLY A 240 0.39 16.23 1.71
CA GLY A 240 -0.70 15.26 1.70
C GLY A 240 -0.90 14.67 0.30
N LEU A 241 -0.92 13.34 0.21
CA LEU A 241 -1.06 12.60 -1.04
C LEU A 241 -2.31 11.72 -1.02
N VAL A 242 -2.95 11.55 -2.17
CA VAL A 242 -4.08 10.64 -2.33
C VAL A 242 -3.59 9.31 -2.89
N LEU A 243 -3.74 8.26 -2.09
CA LEU A 243 -3.52 6.88 -2.49
C LEU A 243 -4.84 6.28 -2.98
N TYR A 244 -4.80 5.73 -4.18
CA TYR A 244 -5.90 4.95 -4.74
C TYR A 244 -5.62 3.48 -4.47
N GLU A 245 -6.69 2.72 -4.25
CA GLU A 245 -6.62 1.29 -4.02
C GLU A 245 -7.41 0.58 -5.10
N ALA A 246 -6.83 -0.51 -5.59
CA ALA A 246 -7.45 -1.38 -6.57
C ALA A 246 -7.33 -2.84 -6.12
N LYS A 247 -8.42 -3.58 -6.34
CA LYS A 247 -8.48 -5.03 -6.12
C LYS A 247 -8.52 -5.71 -7.48
N LEU A 248 -7.55 -6.59 -7.74
CA LEU A 248 -7.61 -7.49 -8.90
C LEU A 248 -8.86 -8.36 -8.77
N THR A 249 -9.73 -8.32 -9.79
CA THR A 249 -10.90 -9.18 -9.84
C THR A 249 -10.50 -10.63 -10.06
N ALA A 250 -11.34 -11.58 -9.63
CA ALA A 250 -11.07 -13.01 -9.80
C ALA A 250 -10.87 -13.41 -11.29
N SER A 251 -11.52 -12.69 -12.22
CA SER A 251 -11.33 -12.87 -13.67
C SER A 251 -9.96 -12.41 -14.16
N GLU A 252 -9.39 -11.36 -13.58
CA GLU A 252 -8.05 -10.87 -13.95
C GLU A 252 -6.95 -11.75 -13.36
N LYS A 253 -7.16 -12.30 -12.15
CA LYS A 253 -6.28 -13.33 -11.57
C LYS A 253 -6.19 -14.59 -12.43
N ALA A 254 -7.30 -14.98 -13.07
CA ALA A 254 -7.34 -16.13 -13.97
C ALA A 254 -6.68 -15.86 -15.33
N ALA A 255 -6.66 -14.60 -15.79
CA ALA A 255 -6.06 -14.22 -17.07
C ALA A 255 -4.54 -13.95 -16.99
N GLY A 256 -4.02 -13.53 -15.82
CA GLY A 256 -2.60 -13.29 -15.59
C GLY A 256 -1.78 -14.53 -15.19
N GLY A 257 -2.44 -15.67 -14.97
CA GLY A 257 -1.78 -16.96 -14.73
C GLY A 257 -1.28 -17.58 -16.03
N VAL A 258 -0.24 -16.99 -16.64
CA VAL A 258 0.54 -17.68 -17.67
C VAL A 258 1.50 -18.64 -16.97
N GLN A 259 1.29 -19.94 -17.22
CA GLN A 259 2.18 -21.04 -16.85
C GLN A 259 3.55 -20.94 -17.52
#